data_AF-A0A172ZCM5-F1
#
_entry.id   AF-A0A172ZCM5-F1
#
_cell.length_a   1.000
_cell.length_b   1.000
_cell.length_c   1.000
_cell.angle_alpha   90.00
_cell.angle_beta   90.00
_cell.angle_gamma   90.00
#
_symmetry.space_group_name_H-M   'P 1'
#
loop_
_entity.id
_entity.type
_entity.pdbx_description
1 polymer ?
#
loop_
_entity_poly.entity_id
_entity_poly.type
_entity_poly.pdbx_seq_one_letter_code
_entity_poly.pdbx_strand_id
1 'polypeptide(L)'
;MKRKEAMDHLENTYVKEIISKNLANLKMYADSHKKELLLDITDSFCEMCYQLSQKQSEYNHPQIGYLIYSFRRTYLLKRNYSYSFEAYDKNWFFDTTPYRTLYNASWAFQYWENAWDELEIVRKRYMNLIHPPDVEWFILRAADAFHQVIAELVEEAVIQMLDMEPFSQIQKEAAFEIRIGEYKGISKVIYQTDPIRSKEIEYL
;
A
#
# COMPACT_ATOMS: atom_id res chain seq x y z
N MET A 1 12.37 -8.49 36.01
CA MET A 1 12.23 -7.61 34.83
C MET A 1 10.95 -6.81 34.98
N LYS A 2 11.01 -5.48 34.87
CA LYS A 2 9.82 -4.62 34.82
C LYS A 2 9.25 -4.58 33.40
N ARG A 3 7.99 -4.13 33.24
CA ARG A 3 7.33 -4.02 31.92
C ARG A 3 8.17 -3.24 30.89
N LYS A 4 8.71 -2.07 31.27
CA LYS A 4 9.55 -1.27 30.35
C LYS A 4 10.79 -2.02 29.88
N GLU A 5 11.53 -2.63 30.82
CA GLU A 5 12.70 -3.46 30.51
C GLU A 5 12.35 -4.65 29.60
N ALA A 6 11.17 -5.25 29.80
CA ALA A 6 10.68 -6.33 28.94
C ALA A 6 10.38 -5.85 27.51
N MET A 7 9.83 -4.64 27.36
CA MET A 7 9.56 -4.04 26.05
C MET A 7 10.86 -3.70 25.31
N ASP A 8 11.80 -3.07 26.02
CA ASP A 8 13.11 -2.72 25.45
C ASP A 8 13.87 -3.98 25.03
N HIS A 9 13.81 -5.05 25.84
CA HIS A 9 14.42 -6.33 25.49
C HIS A 9 13.70 -7.01 24.31
N LEU A 10 12.36 -7.02 24.28
CA LEU A 10 11.59 -7.56 23.15
C LEU A 10 11.97 -6.85 21.84
N GLU A 11 12.00 -5.52 21.85
CA GLU A 11 12.29 -4.71 20.68
C GLU A 11 13.71 -4.96 20.15
N ASN A 12 14.71 -4.90 21.04
CA ASN A 12 16.11 -4.96 20.64
C ASN A 12 16.61 -6.37 20.35
N THR A 13 16.02 -7.39 20.98
CA THR A 13 16.45 -8.78 20.79
C THR A 13 15.67 -9.50 19.71
N TYR A 14 14.36 -9.22 19.56
CA TYR A 14 13.49 -10.04 18.70
C TYR A 14 12.80 -9.24 17.60
N VAL A 15 12.20 -8.08 17.90
CA VAL A 15 11.42 -7.33 16.90
C VAL A 15 12.28 -6.97 15.69
N LYS A 16 13.43 -6.35 15.92
CA LYS A 16 14.31 -5.92 14.83
C LYS A 16 14.76 -7.09 13.95
N GLU A 17 15.11 -8.22 14.56
CA GLU A 17 15.54 -9.42 13.84
C GLU A 17 14.40 -10.05 13.02
N ILE A 18 13.25 -10.27 13.64
CA ILE A 18 12.08 -10.92 13.01
C ILE A 18 11.57 -10.08 11.83
N ILE A 19 11.46 -8.76 12.02
CA ILE A 19 11.04 -7.83 10.96
C ILE A 19 12.08 -7.84 9.83
N SER A 20 13.36 -7.70 10.14
CA SER A 20 14.42 -7.65 9.11
C SER A 20 14.48 -8.94 8.29
N LYS A 21 14.37 -10.09 8.95
CA LYS A 21 14.34 -11.41 8.31
C LYS A 21 13.15 -11.55 7.36
N ASN A 22 11.94 -11.23 7.82
CA ASN A 22 10.74 -11.35 6.98
C ASN A 22 10.71 -10.32 5.84
N LEU A 23 11.22 -9.11 6.07
CA LEU A 23 11.39 -8.12 5.02
C LEU A 23 12.44 -8.56 3.98
N ALA A 24 13.54 -9.19 4.40
CA ALA A 24 14.52 -9.76 3.49
C ALA A 24 13.92 -10.89 2.64
N ASN A 25 13.10 -11.76 3.26
CA ASN A 25 12.39 -12.82 2.53
C ASN A 25 11.41 -12.24 1.50
N LEU A 26 10.66 -11.19 1.84
CA LEU A 26 9.80 -10.48 0.89
C LEU A 26 10.62 -9.91 -0.27
N LYS A 27 11.73 -9.22 0.00
CA LYS A 27 12.59 -8.67 -1.05
C LYS A 27 13.13 -9.75 -1.99
N MET A 28 13.64 -10.84 -1.43
CA MET A 28 14.10 -11.99 -2.23
C MET A 28 13.00 -12.59 -3.09
N TYR A 29 11.78 -12.72 -2.55
CA TYR A 29 10.63 -13.20 -3.29
C TYR A 29 10.26 -12.25 -4.43
N ALA A 30 10.17 -10.95 -4.14
CA ALA A 30 9.85 -9.90 -5.09
C ALA A 30 10.87 -9.84 -6.24
N ASP A 31 12.17 -9.94 -5.93
CA ASP A 31 13.23 -9.98 -6.93
C ASP A 31 13.13 -11.23 -7.82
N SER A 32 12.88 -12.39 -7.22
CA SER A 32 12.82 -13.68 -7.93
C SER A 32 11.59 -13.80 -8.83
N HIS A 33 10.48 -13.15 -8.47
CA HIS A 33 9.21 -13.19 -9.21
C HIS A 33 8.87 -11.84 -9.86
N LYS A 34 9.85 -10.94 -9.99
CA LYS A 34 9.62 -9.54 -10.39
C LYS A 34 8.77 -9.41 -11.65
N LYS A 35 9.06 -10.21 -12.68
CA LYS A 35 8.33 -10.18 -13.95
C LYS A 35 6.86 -10.57 -13.79
N GLU A 36 6.58 -11.62 -13.02
CA GLU A 36 5.22 -12.10 -12.78
C GLU A 36 4.42 -11.09 -11.96
N LEU A 37 5.04 -10.51 -10.92
CA LEU A 37 4.41 -9.49 -10.09
C LEU A 37 4.13 -8.20 -10.87
N LEU A 38 5.06 -7.75 -11.72
CA LEU A 38 4.84 -6.59 -12.58
C LEU A 38 3.69 -6.84 -13.57
N LEU A 39 3.62 -8.03 -14.14
CA LEU A 39 2.51 -8.41 -15.04
C LEU A 39 1.18 -8.42 -14.29
N ASP A 40 1.10 -9.06 -13.12
CA ASP A 40 -0.11 -9.10 -12.28
C ASP A 40 -0.61 -7.70 -11.88
N ILE A 41 0.31 -6.82 -11.46
CA ILE A 41 -0.01 -5.41 -11.14
C ILE A 41 -0.51 -4.68 -12.38
N THR A 42 0.16 -4.88 -13.52
CA THR A 42 -0.19 -4.25 -14.79
C THR A 42 -1.56 -4.70 -15.28
N ASP A 43 -1.83 -6.00 -15.27
CA ASP A 43 -3.11 -6.58 -15.68
C ASP A 43 -4.24 -6.08 -14.78
N SER A 44 -4.01 -6.04 -13.46
CA SER A 44 -4.97 -5.47 -12.52
C SER A 44 -5.27 -3.99 -12.83
N PHE A 45 -4.25 -3.18 -13.11
CA PHE A 45 -4.44 -1.77 -13.47
C PHE A 45 -5.16 -1.60 -14.81
N CYS A 46 -4.83 -2.38 -15.82
CA CYS A 46 -5.51 -2.37 -17.12
C CYS A 46 -7.00 -2.69 -16.97
N GLU A 47 -7.34 -3.74 -16.22
CA GLU A 47 -8.73 -4.09 -15.93
C GLU A 47 -9.46 -2.94 -15.21
N MET A 48 -8.78 -2.27 -14.28
CA MET A 48 -9.34 -1.10 -13.60
C MET A 48 -9.59 0.07 -14.54
N CYS A 49 -8.67 0.33 -15.46
CA CYS A 49 -8.85 1.38 -16.46
C CYS A 49 -10.02 1.10 -17.38
N TYR A 50 -10.18 -0.16 -17.80
CA TYR A 50 -11.31 -0.59 -18.61
C TYR A 50 -12.65 -0.39 -17.87
N GLN A 51 -12.75 -0.87 -16.63
CA GLN A 51 -13.96 -0.71 -15.82
C GLN A 51 -14.29 0.77 -15.55
N LEU A 52 -13.26 1.59 -15.34
CA LEU A 52 -13.42 3.03 -15.13
C LEU A 52 -13.89 3.74 -16.41
N SER A 53 -13.31 3.43 -17.57
CA SER A 53 -13.72 4.04 -18.85
C SER A 53 -15.14 3.66 -19.24
N GLN A 54 -15.55 2.40 -19.00
CA GLN A 54 -16.95 1.96 -19.12
C GLN A 54 -17.87 2.77 -18.21
N LYS A 55 -17.47 3.00 -16.95
CA LYS A 55 -18.29 3.81 -16.04
C LYS A 55 -18.44 5.26 -16.48
N GLN A 56 -17.39 5.84 -17.06
CA GLN A 56 -17.43 7.19 -17.61
C GLN A 56 -18.37 7.28 -18.81
N SER A 57 -18.37 6.28 -19.70
CA SER A 57 -19.25 6.28 -20.88
C SER A 57 -20.71 5.94 -20.56
N GLU A 58 -20.98 4.97 -19.69
CA GLU A 58 -22.34 4.49 -19.41
C GLU A 58 -23.09 5.35 -18.38
N TYR A 59 -22.40 5.88 -17.37
CA TYR A 59 -23.02 6.54 -16.22
C TYR A 59 -22.64 8.02 -16.10
N ASN A 60 -21.97 8.58 -17.12
CA ASN A 60 -21.46 9.96 -17.10
C ASN A 60 -20.62 10.24 -15.84
N HIS A 61 -19.83 9.25 -15.40
CA HIS A 61 -18.93 9.40 -14.25
C HIS A 61 -17.95 10.55 -14.51
N PRO A 62 -17.66 11.40 -13.52
CA PRO A 62 -16.78 12.56 -13.71
C PRO A 62 -15.38 12.16 -14.21
N GLN A 63 -14.70 13.15 -14.78
CA GLN A 63 -13.28 13.07 -15.08
C GLN A 63 -12.49 12.82 -13.80
N ILE A 64 -11.42 12.03 -13.92
CA ILE A 64 -10.63 11.63 -12.76
C ILE A 64 -9.47 12.58 -12.55
N GLY A 65 -9.30 13.07 -11.32
CA GLY A 65 -8.15 13.85 -10.89
C GLY A 65 -7.12 13.03 -10.12
N TYR A 66 -7.53 11.96 -9.44
CA TYR A 66 -6.63 11.16 -8.61
C TYR A 66 -6.89 9.66 -8.76
N LEU A 67 -5.85 8.89 -9.02
CA LEU A 67 -5.80 7.44 -8.79
C LEU A 67 -4.94 7.16 -7.56
N ILE A 68 -5.46 6.39 -6.61
CA ILE A 68 -4.76 6.14 -5.34
C ILE A 68 -4.72 4.64 -5.04
N TYR A 69 -3.51 4.11 -4.95
CA TYR A 69 -3.20 2.81 -4.36
C TYR A 69 -2.97 2.97 -2.87
N SER A 70 -3.72 2.24 -2.05
CA SER A 70 -3.60 2.38 -0.60
C SER A 70 -3.71 1.08 0.16
N PHE A 71 -2.78 0.84 1.08
CA PHE A 71 -2.97 -0.17 2.13
C PHE A 71 -3.71 0.44 3.32
N ARG A 72 -4.31 -0.41 4.15
CA ARG A 72 -5.05 -0.01 5.36
C ARG A 72 -4.52 -0.79 6.55
N ARG A 73 -3.99 -0.09 7.56
CA ARG A 73 -3.59 -0.72 8.83
C ARG A 73 -4.73 -1.52 9.48
N THR A 74 -5.98 -1.04 9.36
CA THR A 74 -7.17 -1.76 9.85
C THR A 74 -7.50 -3.02 9.05
N TYR A 75 -7.14 -3.09 7.76
CA TYR A 75 -7.26 -4.33 6.99
C TYR A 75 -6.17 -5.32 7.42
N LEU A 76 -4.93 -4.84 7.58
CA LEU A 76 -3.81 -5.66 8.06
C LEU A 76 -4.11 -6.30 9.42
N LEU A 77 -4.64 -5.53 10.38
CA LEU A 77 -5.07 -6.07 11.68
C LEU A 77 -6.14 -7.17 11.56
N LYS A 78 -6.99 -7.09 10.54
CA LYS A 78 -8.02 -8.10 10.24
C LYS A 78 -7.52 -9.20 9.32
N ARG A 79 -6.20 -9.29 9.08
CA ARG A 79 -5.57 -10.25 8.18
C ARG A 79 -6.13 -10.18 6.75
N ASN A 80 -6.54 -8.98 6.35
CA ASN A 80 -6.93 -8.66 4.98
C ASN A 80 -5.79 -7.90 4.31
N TYR A 81 -5.27 -8.47 3.23
CA TYR A 81 -4.07 -7.98 2.53
C TYR A 81 -4.39 -7.28 1.21
N SER A 82 -5.65 -6.89 1.02
CA SER A 82 -6.04 -6.11 -0.15
C SER A 82 -5.61 -4.65 -0.03
N TYR A 83 -5.03 -4.12 -1.11
CA TYR A 83 -4.96 -2.68 -1.34
C TYR A 83 -6.31 -2.19 -1.84
N SER A 84 -6.71 -0.99 -1.42
CA SER A 84 -7.74 -0.24 -2.13
C SER A 84 -7.12 0.52 -3.29
N PHE A 85 -7.72 0.35 -4.46
CA PHE A 85 -7.55 1.24 -5.59
C PHE A 85 -8.77 2.14 -5.67
N GLU A 86 -8.54 3.45 -5.67
CA GLU A 86 -9.61 4.44 -5.66
C GLU A 86 -9.35 5.49 -6.74
N ALA A 87 -10.38 5.78 -7.55
CA ALA A 87 -10.36 6.88 -8.51
C ALA A 87 -11.33 7.97 -8.04
N TYR A 88 -10.80 9.17 -7.88
CA TYR A 88 -11.52 10.36 -7.42
C TYR A 88 -11.55 11.41 -8.52
N ASP A 89 -12.64 12.18 -8.59
CA ASP A 89 -12.67 13.42 -9.35
C ASP A 89 -11.72 14.49 -8.76
N LYS A 90 -11.72 15.70 -9.33
CA LYS A 90 -10.90 16.83 -8.84
C LYS A 90 -11.12 17.21 -7.37
N ASN A 91 -12.24 16.81 -6.75
CA ASN A 91 -12.58 17.10 -5.36
C ASN A 91 -11.91 16.13 -4.37
N TRP A 92 -11.13 15.16 -4.85
CA TRP A 92 -10.36 14.24 -4.03
C TRP A 92 -11.25 13.53 -3.01
N PHE A 93 -10.94 13.60 -1.71
CA PHE A 93 -11.66 12.86 -0.67
C PHE A 93 -13.06 13.41 -0.40
N PHE A 94 -13.43 14.52 -1.05
CA PHE A 94 -14.79 15.08 -1.05
C PHE A 94 -15.65 14.59 -2.22
N ASP A 95 -15.10 13.79 -3.15
CA ASP A 95 -15.89 13.08 -4.16
C ASP A 95 -16.93 12.18 -3.46
N THR A 96 -18.20 12.37 -3.82
CA THR A 96 -19.31 11.61 -3.26
C THR A 96 -19.53 10.25 -3.92
N THR A 97 -18.93 10.04 -5.10
CA THR A 97 -19.14 8.85 -5.95
C THR A 97 -17.81 8.27 -6.47
N PRO A 98 -16.77 8.08 -5.62
CA PRO A 98 -15.50 7.59 -6.10
C PRO A 98 -15.62 6.15 -6.60
N TYR A 99 -14.89 5.84 -7.67
CA TYR A 99 -14.70 4.47 -8.11
C TYR A 99 -13.75 3.74 -7.15
N ARG A 100 -14.07 2.50 -6.80
CA ARG A 100 -13.26 1.69 -5.88
C ARG A 100 -13.20 0.24 -6.32
N THR A 101 -12.02 -0.35 -6.20
CA THR A 101 -11.81 -1.79 -6.27
C THR A 101 -10.64 -2.21 -5.38
N LEU A 102 -10.34 -3.51 -5.36
CA LEU A 102 -9.31 -4.11 -4.52
C LEU A 102 -8.26 -4.81 -5.37
N TYR A 103 -6.99 -4.66 -4.97
CA TYR A 103 -5.87 -5.46 -5.47
C TYR A 103 -5.37 -6.38 -4.37
N ASN A 104 -5.09 -7.65 -4.69
CA ASN A 104 -4.65 -8.62 -3.69
C ASN A 104 -3.12 -8.58 -3.51
N ALA A 105 -2.64 -7.93 -2.44
CA ALA A 105 -1.22 -7.90 -2.09
C ALA A 105 -0.83 -8.97 -1.06
N SER A 106 -1.56 -10.10 -0.99
CA SER A 106 -1.21 -11.21 -0.09
C SER A 106 0.19 -11.76 -0.35
N TRP A 107 0.67 -11.71 -1.61
CA TRP A 107 2.02 -12.12 -1.96
C TRP A 107 3.09 -11.38 -1.13
N ALA A 108 2.82 -10.14 -0.74
CA ALA A 108 3.71 -9.33 0.08
C ALA A 108 3.38 -9.42 1.57
N PHE A 109 2.12 -9.16 1.93
CA PHE A 109 1.74 -9.06 3.34
C PHE A 109 1.64 -10.41 4.06
N GLN A 110 1.73 -11.55 3.37
CA GLN A 110 1.99 -12.84 4.03
C GLN A 110 3.29 -12.82 4.85
N TYR A 111 4.33 -12.09 4.40
CA TYR A 111 5.59 -11.97 5.14
C TYR A 111 5.44 -11.06 6.37
N TRP A 112 4.58 -10.05 6.28
CA TRP A 112 4.21 -9.22 7.43
C TRP A 112 3.38 -10.03 8.45
N GLU A 113 2.46 -10.88 7.98
CA GLU A 113 1.71 -11.84 8.80
C GLU A 113 2.64 -12.81 9.53
N ASN A 114 3.59 -13.41 8.82
CA ASN A 114 4.56 -14.32 9.41
C ASN A 114 5.37 -13.64 10.52
N ALA A 115 5.79 -12.39 10.30
CA ALA A 115 6.46 -11.61 11.32
C ALA A 115 5.58 -11.34 12.55
N TRP A 116 4.29 -11.05 12.35
CA TRP A 116 3.33 -10.94 13.45
C TRP A 116 3.26 -12.24 14.26
N ASP A 117 3.07 -13.38 13.59
CA ASP A 117 2.87 -14.66 14.25
C ASP A 117 4.12 -15.09 15.03
N GLU A 118 5.32 -14.85 14.48
CA GLU A 118 6.58 -15.05 15.18
C GLU A 118 6.70 -14.17 16.44
N LEU A 119 6.30 -12.90 16.35
CA LEU A 119 6.29 -12.01 17.51
C LEU A 119 5.30 -12.44 18.58
N GLU A 120 4.12 -12.94 18.20
CA GLU A 120 3.16 -13.49 19.16
C GLU A 120 3.70 -14.73 19.88
N ILE A 121 4.48 -15.57 19.20
CA ILE A 121 5.17 -16.71 19.83
C ILE A 121 6.21 -16.22 20.83
N VAL A 122 7.04 -15.24 20.44
CA VAL A 122 8.08 -14.68 21.32
C VAL A 122 7.48 -13.95 22.52
N ARG A 123 6.39 -13.21 22.32
CA ARG A 123 5.68 -12.46 23.37
C ARG A 123 5.31 -13.35 24.57
N LYS A 124 4.92 -14.61 24.31
CA LYS A 124 4.54 -15.57 25.37
C LYS A 124 5.66 -15.82 26.38
N ARG A 125 6.93 -15.60 26.02
CA ARG A 125 8.09 -15.74 26.92
C ARG A 125 8.11 -14.73 28.08
N TYR A 126 7.39 -13.62 27.94
CA TYR A 126 7.39 -12.54 28.92
C TYR A 126 6.25 -12.62 29.94
N MET A 127 5.56 -13.77 30.06
CA MET A 127 4.64 -14.10 31.15
C MET A 127 3.77 -12.93 31.66
N ASN A 128 2.79 -12.52 30.86
CA ASN A 128 1.85 -11.41 31.13
C ASN A 128 2.47 -10.01 31.28
N LEU A 129 3.78 -9.82 31.17
CA LEU A 129 4.37 -8.47 31.13
C LEU A 129 4.15 -7.77 29.78
N ILE A 130 3.97 -8.54 28.70
CA ILE A 130 3.71 -8.06 27.34
C ILE A 130 2.39 -8.65 26.82
N HIS A 131 1.52 -7.78 26.33
CA HIS A 131 0.18 -8.12 25.85
C HIS A 131 0.08 -8.01 24.32
N PRO A 132 -0.94 -8.62 23.68
CA PRO A 132 -1.10 -8.57 22.23
C PRO A 132 -1.05 -7.15 21.63
N PRO A 133 -1.66 -6.10 22.24
CA PRO A 133 -1.56 -4.73 21.73
C PRO A 133 -0.13 -4.18 21.65
N ASP A 134 0.79 -4.68 22.49
CA ASP A 134 2.21 -4.29 22.42
C ASP A 134 2.86 -4.83 21.14
N VAL A 135 2.53 -6.07 20.74
CA VAL A 135 2.99 -6.67 19.48
C VAL A 135 2.32 -5.99 18.28
N GLU A 136 1.02 -5.72 18.36
CA GLU A 136 0.29 -4.97 17.33
C GLU A 136 0.96 -3.61 17.04
N TRP A 137 1.42 -2.91 18.08
CA TRP A 137 2.13 -1.66 17.91
C TRP A 137 3.44 -1.81 17.12
N PHE A 138 4.27 -2.81 17.44
CA PHE A 138 5.50 -3.06 16.70
C PHE A 138 5.23 -3.43 15.24
N ILE A 139 4.29 -4.33 15.00
CA ILE A 139 4.05 -4.87 13.66
C ILE A 139 3.38 -3.85 12.74
N LEU A 140 2.46 -3.01 13.26
CA LEU A 140 1.87 -1.91 12.49
C LEU A 140 2.88 -0.84 12.10
N ARG A 141 3.85 -0.53 12.97
CA ARG A 141 4.96 0.38 12.63
C ARG A 141 5.86 -0.20 11.54
N ALA A 142 5.99 -1.52 11.47
CA ALA A 142 6.76 -2.17 10.43
C ALA A 142 6.04 -2.22 9.07
N ALA A 143 4.71 -2.02 9.02
CA ALA A 143 3.91 -2.14 7.80
C ALA A 143 4.45 -1.29 6.64
N ASP A 144 4.94 -0.08 6.96
CA ASP A 144 5.49 0.86 5.96
C ASP A 144 6.72 0.28 5.25
N ALA A 145 7.55 -0.51 5.95
CA ALA A 145 8.72 -1.15 5.36
C ALA A 145 8.36 -2.27 4.37
N PHE A 146 7.28 -3.01 4.63
CA PHE A 146 6.74 -4.02 3.71
C PHE A 146 6.03 -3.34 2.53
N HIS A 147 5.27 -2.27 2.80
CA HIS A 147 4.64 -1.43 1.79
C HIS A 147 5.65 -0.89 0.78
N GLN A 148 6.83 -0.48 1.22
CA GLN A 148 7.85 0.09 0.34
C GLN A 148 8.24 -0.84 -0.82
N VAL A 149 8.32 -2.16 -0.59
CA VAL A 149 8.62 -3.14 -1.64
C VAL A 149 7.50 -3.18 -2.69
N ILE A 150 6.24 -3.10 -2.24
CA ILE A 150 5.07 -3.07 -3.11
C ILE A 150 5.04 -1.75 -3.90
N ALA A 151 5.34 -0.63 -3.23
CA ALA A 151 5.33 0.68 -3.84
C ALA A 151 6.34 0.81 -4.98
N GLU A 152 7.53 0.23 -4.84
CA GLU A 152 8.55 0.18 -5.89
C GLU A 152 8.08 -0.58 -7.13
N LEU A 153 7.42 -1.73 -6.96
CA LEU A 153 6.87 -2.50 -8.09
C LEU A 153 5.69 -1.81 -8.74
N VAL A 154 4.80 -1.19 -7.97
CA VAL A 154 3.65 -0.44 -8.51
C VAL A 154 4.13 0.78 -9.29
N GLU A 155 5.13 1.52 -8.79
CA GLU A 155 5.73 2.64 -9.51
C GLU A 155 6.32 2.19 -10.85
N GLU A 156 7.07 1.10 -10.87
CA GLU A 156 7.64 0.54 -12.10
C GLU A 156 6.56 0.05 -13.08
N ALA A 157 5.49 -0.58 -12.59
CA ALA A 157 4.36 -1.01 -13.40
C ALA A 157 3.63 0.21 -13.99
N VAL A 158 3.34 1.24 -13.18
CA VAL A 158 2.64 2.45 -13.62
C VAL A 158 3.37 3.14 -14.76
N ILE A 159 4.70 3.25 -14.68
CA ILE A 159 5.51 3.83 -15.76
C ILE A 159 5.32 3.06 -17.08
N GLN A 160 5.27 1.72 -17.04
CA GLN A 160 5.06 0.90 -18.23
C GLN A 160 3.65 1.07 -18.84
N MET A 161 2.68 1.46 -18.01
CA MET A 161 1.27 1.59 -18.41
C MET A 161 0.89 2.94 -18.98
N LEU A 162 1.71 3.98 -18.80
CA LEU A 162 1.39 5.33 -19.27
C LEU A 162 1.16 5.39 -20.79
N ASP A 163 1.84 4.52 -21.54
CA ASP A 163 1.75 4.42 -22.99
C ASP A 163 0.72 3.38 -23.47
N MET A 164 0.05 2.68 -22.54
CA MET A 164 -0.91 1.62 -22.88
C MET A 164 -2.31 2.19 -23.18
N GLU A 165 -3.00 1.50 -24.09
CA GLU A 165 -4.33 1.91 -24.55
C GLU A 165 -5.36 2.03 -23.42
N PRO A 166 -5.49 1.08 -22.46
CA PRO A 166 -6.48 1.18 -21.39
C PRO A 166 -6.34 2.46 -20.57
N PHE A 167 -5.10 2.87 -20.28
CA PHE A 167 -4.86 4.09 -19.53
C PHE A 167 -5.29 5.34 -20.32
N SER A 168 -5.02 5.37 -21.64
CA SER A 168 -5.40 6.50 -22.50
C SER A 168 -6.92 6.70 -22.63
N GLN A 169 -7.71 5.64 -22.47
CA GLN A 169 -9.18 5.69 -22.55
C GLN A 169 -9.87 6.34 -21.35
N ILE A 170 -9.18 6.45 -20.20
CA ILE A 170 -9.75 7.15 -19.03
C ILE A 170 -9.82 8.65 -19.33
N GLN A 171 -10.98 9.26 -19.12
CA GLN A 171 -11.13 10.72 -19.13
C GLN A 171 -10.54 11.29 -17.83
N LYS A 172 -9.49 12.11 -17.97
CA LYS A 172 -8.74 12.68 -16.84
C LYS A 172 -8.98 14.18 -16.76
N GLU A 173 -8.98 14.71 -15.55
CA GLU A 173 -8.89 16.14 -15.28
C GLU A 173 -7.53 16.67 -15.77
N ALA A 174 -7.43 17.98 -16.02
CA ALA A 174 -6.17 18.60 -16.47
C ALA A 174 -5.03 18.38 -15.45
N ALA A 175 -5.36 18.55 -14.16
CA ALA A 175 -4.49 18.17 -13.04
C ALA A 175 -4.84 16.74 -12.61
N PHE A 176 -3.99 15.80 -12.99
CA PHE A 176 -4.16 14.38 -12.70
C PHE A 176 -2.94 13.84 -11.95
N GLU A 177 -3.17 13.01 -10.93
CA GLU A 177 -2.12 12.36 -10.15
C GLU A 177 -2.39 10.85 -9.97
N ILE A 178 -1.32 10.05 -9.98
CA ILE A 178 -1.33 8.67 -9.50
C ILE A 178 -0.50 8.62 -8.22
N ARG A 179 -1.06 8.08 -7.14
CA ARG A 179 -0.46 8.05 -5.81
C ARG A 179 -0.44 6.64 -5.23
N ILE A 180 0.53 6.39 -4.36
CA ILE A 180 0.61 5.15 -3.55
C ILE A 180 0.93 5.47 -2.10
N GLY A 181 0.29 4.81 -1.15
CA GLY A 181 0.57 5.03 0.28
C GLY A 181 -0.41 4.38 1.24
N GLU A 182 -0.63 5.05 2.37
CA GLU A 182 -1.64 4.66 3.35
C GLU A 182 -3.01 5.29 3.00
N TYR A 183 -4.08 4.53 3.22
CA TYR A 183 -5.44 5.01 3.00
C TYR A 183 -5.74 6.26 3.84
N LYS A 184 -6.03 7.38 3.16
CA LYS A 184 -6.23 8.72 3.76
C LYS A 184 -5.05 9.17 4.65
N GLY A 185 -3.88 8.58 4.46
CA GLY A 185 -2.65 8.92 5.15
C GLY A 185 -1.61 9.49 4.20
N ILE A 186 -0.35 9.32 4.56
CA ILE A 186 0.78 9.75 3.73
C ILE A 186 0.82 8.91 2.45
N SER A 187 0.96 9.57 1.31
CA SER A 187 1.12 8.92 0.01
C SER A 187 2.14 9.65 -0.86
N LYS A 188 2.92 8.86 -1.61
CA LYS A 188 3.86 9.30 -2.64
C LYS A 188 3.13 9.53 -3.96
N VAL A 189 3.45 10.60 -4.66
CA VAL A 189 3.05 10.81 -6.06
C VAL A 189 3.99 9.99 -6.95
N ILE A 190 3.42 9.11 -7.77
CA ILE A 190 4.14 8.31 -8.76
C ILE A 190 4.13 9.01 -10.13
N TYR A 191 3.02 9.64 -10.48
CA TYR A 191 2.83 10.31 -11.76
C TYR A 191 1.95 11.54 -11.59
N GLN A 192 2.23 12.60 -12.35
CA GLN A 192 1.38 13.79 -12.43
C GLN A 192 1.47 14.45 -13.81
N THR A 193 0.36 15.01 -14.29
CA THR A 193 0.30 15.73 -15.57
C THR A 193 0.56 17.23 -15.44
N ASP A 194 0.39 17.81 -14.24
CA ASP A 194 0.58 19.24 -13.99
C ASP A 194 1.68 19.51 -12.95
N PRO A 195 2.80 20.18 -13.31
CA PRO A 195 3.87 20.52 -12.39
C PRO A 195 3.56 21.72 -11.46
N ILE A 196 2.39 22.36 -11.54
CA ILE A 196 2.11 23.58 -10.76
C ILE A 196 1.98 23.30 -9.24
N ARG A 197 1.77 22.05 -8.81
CA ARG A 197 1.67 21.67 -7.39
C ARG A 197 2.98 21.26 -6.70
N SER A 198 4.09 21.09 -7.40
CA SER A 198 5.35 20.62 -6.79
C SER A 198 6.09 21.67 -5.95
N LYS A 199 5.54 22.88 -5.73
CA LYS A 199 6.20 23.96 -4.98
C LYS A 199 5.62 24.32 -3.61
N GLU A 200 4.54 23.69 -3.13
CA GLU A 200 3.90 24.11 -1.87
C GLU A 200 3.90 23.08 -0.75
N ILE A 201 4.71 22.02 -0.83
CA ILE A 201 4.86 21.07 0.29
C ILE A 201 6.34 20.84 0.61
N GLU A 202 7.07 21.92 0.86
CA GLU A 202 8.14 21.91 1.87
C GLU A 202 7.47 22.38 3.17
N TYR A 203 7.10 21.42 4.03
CA TYR A 203 6.47 21.72 5.31
C TYR A 203 7.44 22.53 6.20
N LEU A 204 6.95 23.70 6.63
CA LEU A 204 7.27 24.34 7.92
C LEU A 204 7.02 23.38 9.08
#